data_AF-A0A2S4YUJ7-F1
#
_entry.id   AF-A0A2S4YUJ7-F1
#
_cell.length_a   1.000
_cell.length_b   1.000
_cell.length_c   1.000
_cell.angle_alpha   90.00
_cell.angle_beta   90.00
_cell.angle_gamma   90.00
#
_symmetry.space_group_name_H-M   'P 1'
#
loop_
_entity.id
_entity.type
_entity.pdbx_description
1 polymer ?
#
loop_
_entity_poly.entity_id
_entity_poly.type
_entity_poly.pdbx_seq_one_letter_code
_entity_poly.pdbx_strand_id
1 'polypeptide(L)'
;MADFTAGRAAYLQIADEFKRKIRDGELAPGDKLPSEAELMTKHGVSRTVARQAISRLREDGYAISHQGKGSFAALPGEGASAKRSTEFEQITEYLSEVRRDVRRLAERMDQLEDLVRQQGQAR
;
A
#
# COMPACT_ATOMS: atom_id res chain seq x y z
N MET A 1 -9.43 9.68 16.29
CA MET A 1 -10.57 9.50 15.38
C MET A 1 -10.44 10.58 14.33
N ALA A 2 -10.21 10.24 13.05
CA ALA A 2 -9.90 11.25 12.04
C ALA A 2 -11.15 12.10 11.77
N ASP A 3 -10.99 13.42 11.88
CA ASP A 3 -12.06 14.41 11.80
C ASP A 3 -12.30 14.79 10.34
N PHE A 4 -13.18 14.05 9.65
CA PHE A 4 -13.47 14.25 8.23
C PHE A 4 -14.50 15.36 7.97
N THR A 5 -14.81 16.16 8.99
CA THR A 5 -15.84 17.22 8.97
C THR A 5 -15.30 18.57 8.51
N ALA A 6 -13.98 18.70 8.36
CA ALA A 6 -13.31 19.94 7.96
C ALA A 6 -13.30 20.15 6.43
N GLY A 7 -14.43 20.63 5.87
CA GLY A 7 -14.50 21.35 4.57
C GLY A 7 -14.14 20.62 3.26
N ARG A 8 -13.41 19.50 3.29
CA ARG A 8 -13.00 18.69 2.13
C ARG A 8 -13.56 17.29 2.26
N ALA A 9 -14.14 16.75 1.17
CA ALA A 9 -14.76 15.43 1.19
C ALA A 9 -13.80 14.34 1.69
N ALA A 10 -14.27 13.51 2.63
CA ALA A 10 -13.48 12.48 3.31
C ALA A 10 -12.72 11.55 2.34
N TYR A 11 -13.36 11.17 1.24
CA TYR A 11 -12.75 10.28 0.25
C TYR A 11 -11.53 10.91 -0.45
N LEU A 12 -11.52 12.23 -0.64
CA LEU A 12 -10.38 12.95 -1.20
C LEU A 12 -9.21 12.98 -0.23
N GLN A 13 -9.49 13.17 1.06
CA GLN A 13 -8.45 13.16 2.09
C GLN A 13 -7.76 11.79 2.14
N ILE A 14 -8.55 10.71 2.10
CA ILE A 14 -8.04 9.34 2.06
C ILE A 14 -7.22 9.13 0.78
N ALA A 15 -7.77 9.47 -0.39
CA ALA A 15 -7.05 9.31 -1.66
C ALA A 15 -5.72 10.08 -1.67
N ASP A 16 -5.69 11.32 -1.18
CA ASP A 16 -4.47 12.13 -1.16
C ASP A 16 -3.44 11.62 -0.14
N GLU A 17 -3.88 11.02 0.97
CA GLU A 17 -2.99 10.27 1.87
C GLU A 17 -2.29 9.13 1.12
N PHE A 18 -3.04 8.27 0.44
CA PHE A 18 -2.45 7.15 -0.31
C PHE A 18 -1.56 7.61 -1.46
N LYS A 19 -1.92 8.67 -2.18
CA LYS A 19 -1.05 9.25 -3.22
C LYS A 19 0.29 9.70 -2.66
N ARG A 20 0.30 10.37 -1.50
CA ARG A 20 1.55 10.77 -0.84
C ARG A 20 2.38 9.54 -0.49
N LYS A 21 1.78 8.55 0.19
CA LYS A 21 2.46 7.30 0.53
C LYS A 21 3.08 6.60 -0.67
N ILE A 22 2.39 6.61 -1.81
CA ILE A 22 2.91 6.01 -3.04
C ILE A 22 4.07 6.83 -3.62
N ARG A 23 3.96 8.16 -3.64
CA ARG A 23 5.04 9.05 -4.14
C ARG A 23 6.27 9.02 -3.24
N ASP A 24 6.06 8.95 -1.94
CA ASP A 24 7.11 8.98 -0.92
C ASP A 24 7.76 7.60 -0.74
N GLY A 25 7.25 6.57 -1.43
CA GLY A 25 7.79 5.21 -1.41
C GLY A 25 7.39 4.38 -0.19
N GLU A 26 6.51 4.89 0.69
CA GLU A 26 5.90 4.11 1.78
C GLU A 26 5.00 2.98 1.26
N LEU A 27 4.42 3.16 0.07
CA LEU A 27 3.69 2.16 -0.69
C LEU A 27 4.30 2.05 -2.08
N ALA A 28 4.93 0.92 -2.39
CA ALA A 28 5.53 0.72 -3.69
C ALA A 28 4.45 0.39 -4.74
N PRO A 29 4.66 0.73 -6.02
CA PRO A 29 3.86 0.17 -7.11
C PRO A 29 3.83 -1.36 -7.03
N GLY A 30 2.64 -1.92 -7.18
CA GLY A 30 2.36 -3.35 -6.99
C GLY A 30 1.95 -3.73 -5.56
N ASP A 31 2.10 -2.86 -4.56
CA ASP A 31 1.66 -3.17 -3.21
C ASP A 31 0.14 -3.16 -3.10
N LYS A 32 -0.40 -4.09 -2.29
CA LYS A 32 -1.84 -4.19 -2.09
C LYS A 32 -2.35 -2.99 -1.28
N LEU A 33 -3.31 -2.27 -1.86
CA LEU A 33 -4.05 -1.24 -1.14
C LEU A 33 -5.04 -1.88 -0.17
N PRO A 34 -5.34 -1.21 0.95
CA PRO A 34 -6.38 -1.67 1.86
C PRO A 34 -7.72 -1.82 1.14
N SER A 35 -8.44 -2.88 1.48
CA SER A 35 -9.81 -3.12 1.03
C SER A 35 -10.77 -2.04 1.53
N GLU A 36 -11.95 -1.93 0.91
CA GLU A 36 -12.99 -1.00 1.37
C GLU A 36 -13.32 -1.21 2.86
N ALA A 37 -13.38 -2.46 3.32
CA ALA A 37 -13.68 -2.80 4.71
C ALA A 37 -12.55 -2.37 5.67
N GLU A 38 -11.29 -2.54 5.27
CA GLU A 38 -10.14 -2.07 6.03
C GLU A 38 -10.09 -0.54 6.09
N LEU A 39 -10.41 0.15 4.99
CA LEU A 39 -10.51 1.61 4.97
C LEU A 39 -11.64 2.10 5.88
N MET A 40 -12.80 1.45 5.86
CA MET A 40 -13.90 1.76 6.77
C MET A 40 -13.47 1.63 8.23
N THR A 41 -12.78 0.55 8.57
CA THR A 41 -12.33 0.29 9.95
C THR A 41 -11.24 1.28 10.38
N LYS A 42 -10.24 1.50 9.53
CA LYS A 42 -9.08 2.35 9.84
C LYS A 42 -9.46 3.83 9.93
N HIS A 43 -10.34 4.28 9.04
CA HIS A 43 -10.72 5.69 8.94
C HIS A 43 -12.09 5.98 9.54
N GLY A 44 -12.86 5.00 10.01
CA GLY A 44 -14.20 5.22 10.56
C GLY A 44 -15.19 5.80 9.54
N VAL A 45 -15.02 5.47 8.26
CA VAL A 45 -15.82 6.01 7.15
C VAL A 45 -16.86 5.01 6.64
N SER A 46 -17.87 5.50 5.92
CA SER A 46 -18.83 4.63 5.25
C SER A 46 -18.21 3.88 4.08
N ARG A 47 -18.82 2.76 3.70
CA ARG A 47 -18.41 1.98 2.51
C ARG A 47 -18.38 2.83 1.24
N THR A 48 -19.36 3.73 1.07
CA THR A 48 -19.42 4.64 -0.08
C THR A 48 -18.20 5.56 -0.14
N VAL A 49 -17.76 6.09 1.00
CA VAL A 49 -16.57 6.95 1.08
C VAL A 49 -15.30 6.15 0.80
N ALA A 50 -15.16 4.96 1.39
CA ALA A 50 -14.03 4.07 1.12
C ALA A 50 -13.93 3.69 -0.36
N ARG A 51 -15.07 3.32 -0.97
CA ARG A 51 -15.17 3.02 -2.41
C ARG A 51 -14.80 4.24 -3.26
N GLN A 52 -15.31 5.43 -2.93
CA GLN A 52 -14.97 6.66 -3.64
C GLN A 52 -13.48 6.99 -3.57
N ALA A 53 -12.81 6.72 -2.45
CA ALA A 53 -11.37 6.95 -2.30
C ALA A 53 -10.57 6.03 -3.24
N ILE A 54 -10.91 4.74 -3.27
CA ILE A 54 -10.30 3.76 -4.19
C ILE A 54 -10.59 4.13 -5.65
N SER A 55 -11.84 4.45 -5.99
CA SER A 55 -12.20 4.91 -7.33
C SER A 55 -11.38 6.13 -7.75
N ARG A 56 -11.22 7.10 -6.84
CA ARG A 56 -10.42 8.30 -7.11
C ARG A 56 -8.96 7.99 -7.37
N LEU A 57 -8.35 7.09 -6.59
CA LEU A 57 -6.98 6.63 -6.83
C LEU A 57 -6.82 5.98 -8.21
N ARG A 58 -7.83 5.21 -8.66
CA ARG A 58 -7.82 4.57 -9.98
C ARG A 58 -7.94 5.59 -11.11
N GLU A 59 -8.86 6.54 -10.97
CA GLU A 59 -9.03 7.65 -11.93
C GLU A 59 -7.74 8.46 -12.07
N ASP A 60 -7.05 8.71 -10.96
CA ASP A 60 -5.79 9.46 -10.95
C ASP A 60 -4.57 8.60 -11.34
N GLY A 61 -4.74 7.32 -11.69
CA GLY A 61 -3.67 6.41 -12.11
C GLY A 61 -2.78 5.87 -10.99
N TYR A 62 -3.14 6.10 -9.73
CA TYR A 62 -2.42 5.63 -8.53
C TYR A 62 -2.86 4.26 -8.03
N ALA A 63 -3.89 3.67 -8.64
CA ALA A 63 -4.38 2.36 -8.29
C ALA A 63 -4.85 1.56 -9.52
N ILE A 64 -4.62 0.26 -9.48
CA ILE A 64 -5.13 -0.72 -10.45
C ILE A 64 -5.93 -1.76 -9.68
N SER A 65 -7.14 -2.13 -10.13
CA SER A 65 -7.87 -3.24 -9.51
C SER A 65 -7.78 -4.49 -10.34
N HIS A 66 -7.52 -5.60 -9.64
CA HIS A 66 -7.59 -6.95 -10.17
C HIS A 66 -8.87 -7.59 -9.64
N GLN A 67 -9.69 -8.09 -10.57
CA GLN A 67 -10.96 -8.72 -10.24
C GLN A 67 -10.73 -9.88 -9.25
N GLY A 68 -11.42 -9.86 -8.11
CA GLY A 68 -11.30 -10.88 -7.07
C GLY A 68 -10.07 -10.79 -6.17
N LYS A 69 -9.07 -9.97 -6.48
CA LYS A 69 -7.82 -9.86 -5.68
C LYS A 69 -7.64 -8.53 -4.95
N GLY A 70 -8.36 -7.49 -5.37
CA GLY A 70 -8.39 -6.17 -4.72
C GLY A 70 -7.73 -5.09 -5.57
N SER A 71 -7.30 -4.02 -4.92
CA SER A 71 -6.63 -2.87 -5.57
C SER A 71 -5.17 -2.82 -5.18
N PHE A 72 -4.32 -2.39 -6.09
CA PHE A 72 -2.87 -2.32 -5.94
C PHE A 72 -2.38 -0.93 -6.31
N ALA A 73 -1.37 -0.44 -5.59
CA ALA A 73 -0.74 0.85 -5.83
C ALA A 73 -0.05 0.86 -7.20
N ALA A 74 -0.08 2.01 -7.86
CA ALA A 74 0.58 2.23 -9.14
C ALA A 74 1.09 3.68 -9.21
N LEU A 75 1.96 3.95 -10.18
CA LEU A 75 2.28 5.33 -10.56
C LEU A 75 1.51 5.72 -11.84
N PRO A 76 1.01 6.96 -11.91
CA PRO A 76 0.40 7.47 -13.12
C PRO A 76 1.40 7.42 -14.28
N GLY A 77 0.98 6.80 -15.40
CA GLY A 77 1.83 6.54 -16.56
C GLY A 77 2.28 5.08 -16.70
N GLU A 78 2.43 4.33 -15.60
CA GLU A 78 2.75 2.89 -15.65
C GLU A 78 1.48 2.02 -15.77
N GLY A 79 0.36 2.47 -15.20
CA GLY A 79 -0.89 1.71 -15.11
C GLY A 79 -1.76 1.65 -16.38
N ALA A 80 -1.39 2.36 -17.46
CA ALA A 80 -2.17 2.36 -18.71
C ALA A 80 -2.12 1.02 -19.47
N SER A 81 -1.27 0.08 -19.04
CA SER A 81 -1.09 -1.24 -19.67
C SER A 81 -1.77 -2.39 -18.89
N ALA A 82 -2.88 -2.15 -18.17
CA ALA A 82 -3.64 -3.18 -17.46
C ALA A 82 -4.48 -4.12 -18.39
N LYS A 83 -3.90 -4.52 -19.53
CA LYS A 83 -4.45 -5.51 -20.49
C LYS A 83 -3.50 -6.71 -20.71
N ARG A 84 -2.65 -7.07 -19.74
CA ARG A 84 -1.80 -8.28 -19.83
C ARG A 84 -1.98 -9.15 -18.59
N SER A 85 -2.85 -10.14 -18.71
CA SER A 85 -3.73 -10.64 -17.64
C SER A 85 -3.31 -11.94 -16.93
N THR A 86 -2.03 -12.34 -16.92
CA THR A 86 -1.60 -13.46 -16.05
C THR A 86 -0.14 -13.36 -15.64
N GLU A 87 0.74 -13.07 -16.60
CA GLU A 87 2.18 -12.99 -16.37
C GLU A 87 2.57 -11.81 -15.46
N PHE A 88 1.94 -10.64 -15.67
CA PHE A 88 2.14 -9.48 -14.78
C PHE A 88 1.69 -9.77 -13.34
N GLU A 89 0.66 -10.58 -13.18
CA GLU A 89 0.11 -10.95 -11.88
C GLU A 89 1.04 -11.92 -11.14
N GLN A 90 1.61 -12.89 -11.86
CA GLN A 90 2.62 -13.80 -11.34
C GLN A 90 3.91 -13.07 -10.95
N ILE A 91 4.36 -12.12 -11.78
CA ILE A 91 5.54 -11.29 -11.49
C ILE A 91 5.29 -10.42 -10.26
N THR A 92 4.11 -9.81 -10.14
CA THR A 92 3.77 -8.97 -8.99
C THR A 92 3.71 -9.79 -7.70
N GLU A 93 3.08 -10.96 -7.75
CA GLU A 93 3.03 -11.88 -6.59
C GLU A 93 4.46 -12.28 -6.18
N TYR A 94 5.29 -12.72 -7.12
CA TYR A 94 6.67 -13.11 -6.86
C TYR A 94 7.51 -11.95 -6.29
N LEU A 95 7.39 -10.74 -6.85
CA LEU A 95 8.08 -9.57 -6.32
C LEU A 95 7.62 -9.20 -4.92
N SER A 96 6.34 -9.38 -4.60
CA SER A 96 5.81 -9.13 -3.26
C SER A 96 6.37 -10.13 -2.24
N GLU A 97 6.52 -11.39 -2.62
CA GLU A 97 7.15 -12.44 -1.80
C GLU A 97 8.63 -12.12 -1.55
N VAL A 98 9.39 -11.85 -2.61
CA VAL A 98 10.82 -11.50 -2.51
C VAL A 98 11.01 -10.25 -1.64
N ARG A 99 10.21 -9.20 -1.83
CA ARG A 99 10.29 -7.99 -0.99
C ARG A 99 9.98 -8.28 0.48
N ARG A 100 8.97 -9.10 0.77
CA ARG A 100 8.63 -9.51 2.14
C ARG A 100 9.78 -10.26 2.79
N ASP A 101 10.43 -11.17 2.05
CA ASP A 101 11.56 -11.94 2.55
C ASP A 101 12.80 -11.07 2.78
N VAL A 102 13.09 -10.12 1.88
CA VAL A 102 14.17 -9.15 2.06
C VAL A 102 13.94 -8.31 3.32
N ARG A 103 12.72 -7.83 3.54
CA ARG A 103 12.38 -7.06 4.75
C ARG A 103 12.57 -7.90 6.02
N ARG A 104 12.10 -9.14 6.02
CA ARG A 104 12.31 -10.08 7.13
C ARG A 104 13.79 -10.35 7.38
N LEU A 105 14.59 -10.46 6.32
CA LEU A 105 16.04 -10.68 6.47
C LEU A 105 16.73 -9.45 7.07
N ALA A 106 16.35 -8.24 6.63
CA ALA A 106 16.84 -6.99 7.21
C ALA A 106 16.52 -6.92 8.72
N GLU A 107 15.27 -7.18 9.10
CA GLU A 107 14.85 -7.23 10.51
C GLU A 107 15.66 -8.24 11.34
N ARG A 108 16.03 -9.39 10.76
CA ARG A 108 16.87 -10.39 11.41
C ARG A 108 18.33 -9.96 11.53
N MET A 109 18.86 -9.20 10.56
CA MET A 109 20.21 -8.65 10.64
C MET A 109 20.29 -7.61 11.74
N ASP A 110 19.32 -6.70 11.83
CA ASP A 110 19.27 -5.68 12.89
C ASP A 110 19.25 -6.34 14.28
N GLN A 111 18.44 -7.39 14.47
CA GLN A 111 18.40 -8.15 15.73
C GLN A 111 19.73 -8.81 16.09
N LEU A 112 20.45 -9.34 15.09
CA LEU A 112 21.75 -9.97 15.31
C LEU A 112 22.81 -8.93 15.67
N GLU A 113 22.83 -7.78 15.00
CA GLU A 113 23.74 -6.68 15.32
C GLU A 113 23.52 -6.18 16.75
N ASP A 114 22.26 -6.04 17.18
CA ASP A 114 21.92 -5.66 18.55
C ASP A 114 22.39 -6.69 19.58
N LEU A 115 22.21 -7.99 19.32
CA LEU A 115 22.68 -9.06 20.20
C LEU A 115 24.21 -9.07 20.32
N VAL A 116 24.93 -8.90 19.21
CA VAL A 116 26.41 -8.84 19.21
C VAL A 116 26.91 -7.62 19.98
N ARG A 117 26.26 -6.45 19.82
CA ARG A 117 26.59 -5.24 20.60
C ARG A 117 26.37 -5.46 22.09
N GLN A 118 25.27 -6.09 22.49
CA GLN A 118 24.97 -6.37 23.90
C GLN A 118 25.97 -7.35 24.52
N GLN A 119 26.43 -8.36 23.77
CA GLN A 119 27.46 -9.30 24.27
C GLN A 119 28.85 -8.66 24.43
N GLY A 120 29.18 -7.66 23.60
CA GLY A 120 30.43 -6.90 23.72
C GLY A 120 30.48 -5.96 24.92
N GLN A 121 29.32 -5.54 25.46
CA GLN A 121 29.22 -4.67 26.65
C GLN A 121 29.18 -5.44 27.99
N ALA A 122 29.04 -6.77 27.94
CA ALA A 122 29.00 -7.65 29.11
C ALA A 122 30.37 -8.27 29.47
N ARG A 123 31.45 -7.78 28.87
CA ARG A 123 32.85 -8.14 29.16
C ARG A 123 33.64 -6.91 29.54
#